data_AF-A0A7S2MXE9-F1
#
_entry.id   AF-A0A7S2MXE9-F1
#
_cell.length_a   1.000
_cell.length_b   1.000
_cell.length_c   1.000
_cell.angle_alpha   90.00
_cell.angle_beta   90.00
_cell.angle_gamma   90.00
#
_symmetry.space_group_name_H-M   'P 1'
#
loop_
_entity.id
_entity.type
_entity.pdbx_description
1 polymer ?
#
loop_
_entity_poly.entity_id
_entity_poly.type
_entity_poly.pdbx_seq_one_letter_code
_entity_poly.pdbx_strand_id
1 'polypeptide(L)'
;VVKKWNPRVKVTALTKKVGTDTEDSFDDSFWEGLSVCWNALDNVEARKYTDRRCLFYSKPLLESGTLGTKCNHEVILPYRTSTYNDGKESDDNENQIAMCTLRSFPYLPKHCIEFAKQSYFSDHFEFGPGQYETFRNDMMSFFEQLESMEHGEQKKSLTLIKLFIDLQKENDGK
;
A
#
# COMPACT_ATOMS: atom_id res chain seq x y z
N VAL A 1 -6.16 -22.07 16.84
CA VAL A 1 -5.83 -22.02 18.28
C VAL A 1 -7.06 -21.77 19.15
N VAL A 2 -7.84 -20.71 18.92
CA VAL A 2 -9.03 -20.34 19.72
C VAL A 2 -10.03 -21.49 19.94
N LYS A 3 -10.36 -22.29 18.91
CA LYS A 3 -11.27 -23.45 19.05
C LYS A 3 -10.74 -24.55 20.00
N LYS A 4 -9.42 -24.66 20.19
CA LYS A 4 -8.84 -25.59 21.19
C LYS A 4 -9.09 -25.11 22.61
N TRP A 5 -9.09 -23.79 22.83
CA TRP A 5 -9.35 -23.19 24.14
C TRP A 5 -10.83 -23.20 24.49
N ASN A 6 -11.69 -22.92 23.51
CA ASN A 6 -13.14 -23.00 23.70
C ASN A 6 -13.83 -23.53 22.42
N PRO A 7 -14.22 -24.81 22.41
CA PRO A 7 -14.90 -25.42 21.25
C PRO A 7 -16.26 -24.81 20.89
N ARG A 8 -16.89 -24.08 21.83
CA ARG A 8 -18.20 -23.44 21.60
C ARG A 8 -18.11 -22.17 20.74
N VAL A 9 -16.91 -21.60 20.57
CA VAL A 9 -16.74 -20.39 19.76
C VAL A 9 -16.93 -20.73 18.29
N LYS A 10 -17.88 -20.03 17.66
CA LYS A 10 -18.10 -20.08 16.21
C LYS A 10 -17.20 -19.03 15.55
N VAL A 11 -16.29 -19.48 14.69
CA VAL A 11 -15.34 -18.61 13.97
C VAL A 11 -15.41 -18.94 12.49
N THR A 12 -15.58 -17.90 11.69
CA THR A 12 -15.42 -17.93 10.22
C THR A 12 -14.18 -17.12 9.89
N ALA A 13 -13.21 -17.73 9.23
CA ALA A 13 -11.98 -17.06 8.80
C ALA A 13 -12.09 -16.70 7.32
N LEU A 14 -11.73 -15.46 6.99
CA LEU A 14 -11.72 -14.93 5.63
C LEU A 14 -10.31 -14.47 5.29
N THR A 15 -9.91 -14.64 4.04
CA THR A 15 -8.57 -14.25 3.53
C THR A 15 -8.60 -13.02 2.64
N LYS A 16 -9.78 -12.41 2.45
CA LYS A 16 -9.96 -11.23 1.60
C LYS A 16 -9.47 -9.98 2.32
N LYS A 17 -8.67 -9.16 1.63
CA LYS A 17 -8.25 -7.82 2.11
C LYS A 17 -9.50 -6.97 2.27
N VAL A 18 -9.69 -6.35 3.43
CA VAL A 18 -10.79 -5.39 3.63
C VAL A 18 -10.46 -4.10 2.89
N GLY A 19 -11.33 -3.70 1.95
CA GLY A 19 -11.15 -2.50 1.14
C GLY A 19 -12.23 -2.41 0.06
N THR A 20 -12.13 -1.39 -0.79
CA THR A 20 -13.10 -1.15 -1.88
C THR A 20 -13.20 -2.32 -2.85
N ASP A 21 -12.08 -2.99 -3.12
CA ASP A 21 -11.99 -4.07 -4.11
C ASP A 21 -12.67 -5.36 -3.66
N THR A 22 -13.16 -5.43 -2.41
CA THR A 22 -13.77 -6.62 -1.82
C THR A 22 -15.17 -6.36 -1.25
N GLU A 23 -15.82 -5.25 -1.66
CA GLU A 23 -17.21 -4.95 -1.28
C GLU A 23 -18.22 -5.96 -1.86
N ASP A 24 -17.85 -6.72 -2.90
CA ASP A 24 -18.60 -7.88 -3.38
C ASP A 24 -18.75 -9.00 -2.33
N SER A 25 -17.84 -9.00 -1.35
CA SER A 25 -17.70 -10.04 -0.34
C SER A 25 -18.12 -9.56 1.04
N PHE A 26 -17.88 -8.28 1.29
CA PHE A 26 -18.28 -7.56 2.49
C PHE A 26 -19.44 -6.64 2.12
N ASP A 27 -20.53 -7.26 1.67
CA ASP A 27 -21.74 -6.61 1.19
C ASP A 27 -22.61 -6.06 2.35
N ASP A 28 -23.76 -5.47 2.01
CA ASP A 28 -24.72 -4.96 2.98
C ASP A 28 -25.11 -6.03 4.02
N SER A 29 -25.37 -7.26 3.58
CA SER A 29 -25.77 -8.35 4.47
C SER A 29 -24.67 -8.71 5.47
N PHE A 30 -23.40 -8.68 5.04
CA PHE A 30 -22.27 -8.89 5.93
C PHE A 30 -22.23 -7.81 7.01
N TRP A 31 -22.23 -6.53 6.62
CA TRP A 31 -22.09 -5.42 7.58
C TRP A 31 -23.29 -5.31 8.49
N GLU A 32 -24.52 -5.39 7.97
CA GLU A 32 -25.75 -5.33 8.76
C GLU A 32 -25.81 -6.45 9.80
N GLY A 33 -25.28 -7.64 9.48
CA GLY A 33 -25.19 -8.79 10.39
C GLY A 33 -24.20 -8.62 11.55
N LEU A 34 -23.32 -7.62 11.51
CA LEU A 34 -22.36 -7.37 12.59
C LEU A 34 -23.00 -6.62 13.76
N SER A 35 -22.57 -6.97 14.97
CA SER A 35 -22.92 -6.24 16.20
C SER A 35 -21.88 -5.17 16.56
N VAL A 36 -20.61 -5.45 16.28
CA VAL A 36 -19.46 -4.59 16.57
C VAL A 36 -18.32 -4.94 15.62
N CYS A 37 -17.53 -3.93 15.25
CA CYS A 37 -16.28 -4.10 14.51
C CYS A 37 -15.10 -3.86 15.46
N TRP A 38 -14.06 -4.67 15.33
CA TRP A 38 -12.82 -4.50 16.10
C TRP A 38 -11.64 -4.55 15.14
N ASN A 39 -10.99 -3.41 14.98
CA ASN A 39 -9.83 -3.28 14.13
C ASN A 39 -8.56 -3.82 14.82
N ALA A 40 -7.77 -4.54 14.02
CA ALA A 40 -6.41 -4.97 14.33
C ALA A 40 -5.56 -4.74 13.07
N LEU A 41 -5.59 -3.51 12.56
CA LEU A 41 -5.03 -3.11 11.27
C LEU A 41 -3.65 -2.46 11.47
N ASP A 42 -2.81 -2.47 10.43
CA ASP A 42 -1.45 -1.94 10.48
C ASP A 42 -1.28 -0.62 9.72
N ASN A 43 -2.15 -0.32 8.76
CA ASN A 43 -2.08 0.88 7.92
C ASN A 43 -3.29 1.82 8.14
N VAL A 44 -3.08 3.11 7.90
CA VAL A 44 -4.10 4.16 8.11
C VAL A 44 -5.22 4.04 7.09
N GLU A 45 -4.92 3.71 5.84
CA GLU A 45 -5.91 3.60 4.76
C GLU A 45 -7.03 2.59 5.08
N ALA A 46 -6.65 1.38 5.52
CA ALA A 46 -7.60 0.36 5.93
C ALA A 46 -8.43 0.83 7.13
N ARG A 47 -7.82 1.47 8.14
CA ARG A 47 -8.54 2.02 9.29
C ARG A 47 -9.61 3.01 8.84
N LYS A 48 -9.25 3.98 7.99
CA LYS A 48 -10.17 4.97 7.40
C LYS A 48 -11.32 4.31 6.64
N TYR A 49 -11.03 3.26 5.86
CA TYR A 49 -12.05 2.50 5.13
C TYR A 49 -13.04 1.83 6.10
N THR A 50 -12.54 1.06 7.08
CA THR A 50 -13.41 0.39 8.06
C THR A 50 -14.26 1.37 8.87
N ASP A 51 -13.69 2.51 9.26
CA ASP A 51 -14.42 3.58 9.95
C ASP A 51 -15.58 4.11 9.10
N ARG A 52 -15.35 4.42 7.81
CA ARG A 52 -16.42 4.85 6.90
C ARG A 52 -17.54 3.81 6.78
N ARG A 53 -17.21 2.52 6.67
CA ARG A 53 -18.21 1.45 6.61
C ARG A 53 -18.97 1.34 7.94
N CYS A 54 -18.28 1.38 9.07
CA CYS A 54 -18.92 1.34 10.39
C CYS A 54 -19.84 2.54 10.61
N LEU A 55 -19.45 3.73 10.18
CA LEU A 55 -20.29 4.91 10.21
C LEU A 55 -21.55 4.72 9.35
N PHE A 56 -21.38 4.27 8.10
CA PHE A 56 -22.49 4.05 7.16
C PHE A 56 -23.52 3.05 7.69
N TYR A 57 -23.08 1.90 8.21
CA TYR A 57 -23.97 0.88 8.78
C TYR A 57 -24.29 1.08 10.27
N SER A 58 -23.88 2.21 10.85
CA SER A 58 -24.10 2.53 12.27
C SER A 58 -23.63 1.42 13.22
N LYS A 59 -22.42 0.91 12.98
CA LYS A 59 -21.79 -0.13 13.79
C LYS A 59 -20.79 0.47 14.77
N PRO A 60 -20.83 0.08 16.07
CA PRO A 60 -19.75 0.39 16.99
C PRO A 60 -18.41 -0.13 16.48
N LEU A 61 -17.36 0.66 16.63
CA LEU A 61 -16.00 0.32 16.19
C LEU A 61 -15.02 0.48 17.35
N LEU A 62 -14.21 -0.57 17.57
CA LEU A 62 -13.07 -0.57 18.48
C LEU A 62 -11.79 -0.46 17.66
N GLU A 63 -11.10 0.67 17.78
CA GLU A 63 -9.84 0.95 17.08
C GLU A 63 -8.66 0.87 18.05
N SER A 64 -7.53 0.36 17.56
CA SER A 64 -6.30 0.29 18.35
C SER A 64 -5.05 0.28 17.48
N GLY A 65 -3.98 0.88 17.99
CA GLY A 65 -2.69 0.96 17.32
C GLY A 65 -1.53 0.77 18.28
N THR A 66 -0.40 0.34 17.75
CA THR A 66 0.88 0.22 18.48
C THR A 66 2.03 0.77 17.64
N LEU A 67 3.01 1.37 18.30
CA LEU A 67 4.27 1.81 17.69
C LEU A 67 5.41 1.61 18.68
N GLY A 68 6.17 0.53 18.53
CA GLY A 68 7.17 0.11 19.51
C GLY A 68 6.52 -0.18 20.87
N THR A 69 6.89 0.56 21.90
CA THR A 69 6.29 0.46 23.25
C THR A 69 5.06 1.35 23.44
N LYS A 70 4.72 2.19 22.46
CA LYS A 70 3.54 3.07 22.51
C LYS A 70 2.29 2.32 22.04
N CYS A 71 1.14 2.65 22.61
CA CYS A 71 -0.16 2.18 22.15
C CYS A 71 -1.22 3.26 22.27
N ASN A 72 -2.27 3.15 21.47
CA ASN A 72 -3.48 3.95 21.54
C ASN A 72 -4.71 3.05 21.33
N HIS A 73 -5.85 3.49 21.86
CA HIS A 73 -7.14 2.85 21.63
C HIS A 73 -8.22 3.94 21.54
N GLU A 74 -9.22 3.69 20.72
CA GLU A 74 -10.35 4.59 20.51
C GLU A 74 -11.65 3.78 20.36
N VAL A 75 -12.72 4.27 20.96
CA VAL A 75 -14.04 3.62 20.92
C VAL A 75 -15.00 4.56 20.20
N ILE A 76 -15.51 4.10 19.06
CA ILE A 76 -16.39 4.88 18.19
C ILE A 76 -17.80 4.31 18.32
N LEU A 77 -18.71 5.14 18.84
CA LEU A 77 -20.11 4.81 19.06
C LEU A 77 -20.99 5.64 18.13
N PRO A 78 -21.85 4.99 17.33
CA PRO A 78 -22.82 5.67 16.48
C PRO A 78 -23.64 6.69 17.27
N TYR A 79 -23.75 7.90 16.73
CA TYR A 79 -24.53 9.01 17.29
C TYR A 79 -24.06 9.52 18.68
N ARG A 80 -22.84 9.16 19.13
CA ARG A 80 -22.35 9.52 20.47
C ARG A 80 -20.93 10.08 20.47
N THR A 81 -20.02 9.51 19.68
CA THR A 81 -18.63 9.96 19.59
C THR A 81 -18.34 10.47 18.19
N SER A 82 -17.21 11.17 18.03
CA SER A 82 -16.59 11.38 16.72
C SER A 82 -16.13 10.05 16.13
N THR A 83 -15.89 10.08 14.83
CA THR A 83 -15.33 8.97 14.05
C THR A 83 -13.81 9.06 13.99
N TYR A 84 -13.15 7.98 13.60
CA TYR A 84 -11.69 7.97 13.40
C TYR A 84 -11.27 9.01 12.36
N ASN A 85 -12.08 9.21 11.32
CA ASN A 85 -11.81 10.16 10.24
C ASN A 85 -12.00 11.64 10.63
N ASP A 86 -12.60 11.95 11.78
CA ASP A 86 -12.75 13.34 12.26
C ASP A 86 -11.47 13.87 12.93
N GLY A 87 -10.56 12.97 13.31
CA GLY A 87 -9.27 13.33 13.88
C GLY A 87 -8.42 14.10 12.87
N LYS A 88 -7.69 15.13 13.34
CA LYS A 88 -6.66 15.77 12.51
C LYS A 88 -5.61 14.73 12.16
N GLU A 89 -5.41 14.52 10.87
CA GLU A 89 -4.28 13.75 10.34
C GLU A 89 -3.01 14.28 11.02
N SER A 90 -2.31 13.41 11.75
CA SER A 90 -0.91 13.67 12.05
C SER A 90 -0.24 13.78 10.69
N ASP A 91 0.19 14.99 10.32
CA ASP A 91 0.82 15.33 9.05
C ASP A 91 1.58 14.13 8.47
N ASP A 92 0.99 13.43 7.49
CA ASP A 92 1.60 12.30 6.77
C ASP A 92 2.90 12.72 6.04
N ASN A 93 3.23 14.02 6.09
CA ASN A 93 4.45 14.64 5.60
C ASN A 93 5.65 14.52 6.55
N GLU A 94 5.49 14.08 7.81
CA GLU A 94 6.63 14.05 8.76
C GLU A 94 7.77 13.12 8.35
N ASN A 95 7.53 12.16 7.44
CA ASN A 95 8.54 11.22 6.97
C ASN A 95 8.90 11.31 5.47
N GLN A 96 8.32 12.22 4.69
CA GLN A 96 8.70 12.35 3.28
C GLN A 96 10.02 13.11 3.11
N ILE A 97 11.06 12.39 2.67
CA ILE A 97 12.35 13.00 2.31
C ILE A 97 12.19 13.66 0.94
N ALA A 98 12.53 14.96 0.83
CA ALA A 98 12.46 15.66 -0.44
C ALA A 98 13.36 15.01 -1.51
N MET A 99 12.84 14.84 -2.73
CA MET A 99 13.57 14.21 -3.84
C MET A 99 14.88 14.92 -4.19
N CYS A 100 14.95 16.25 -4.03
CA CYS A 100 16.18 17.01 -4.23
C CYS A 100 17.28 16.62 -3.25
N THR A 101 16.92 16.29 -2.00
CA THR A 101 17.84 15.81 -0.97
C THR A 101 18.37 14.42 -1.32
N LEU A 102 17.51 13.51 -1.76
CA LEU A 102 17.91 12.16 -2.15
C LEU A 102 18.85 12.16 -3.36
N ARG A 103 18.58 13.02 -4.35
CA ARG A 103 19.32 13.03 -5.62
C ARG A 103 20.66 13.76 -5.54
N SER A 104 20.74 14.84 -4.78
CA SER A 104 21.88 15.76 -4.87
C SER A 104 22.71 15.83 -3.59
N PHE A 105 22.08 15.81 -2.40
CA PHE A 105 22.76 16.13 -1.15
C PHE A 105 22.28 15.25 0.03
N PRO A 106 22.50 13.92 -0.01
CA PRO A 106 22.18 13.07 1.13
C PRO A 106 23.17 13.34 2.28
N TYR A 107 22.64 13.71 3.45
CA TYR A 107 23.45 14.03 4.65
C TYR A 107 23.13 13.17 5.87
N LEU A 108 22.14 12.27 5.77
CA LEU A 108 21.80 11.31 6.83
C LEU A 108 21.82 9.89 6.28
N PRO A 109 22.19 8.86 7.08
CA PRO A 109 22.13 7.46 6.66
C PRO A 109 20.77 7.05 6.10
N LYS A 110 19.67 7.57 6.66
CA LYS A 110 18.31 7.33 6.14
C LYS A 110 18.11 7.77 4.69
N HIS A 111 18.78 8.83 4.24
CA HIS A 111 18.69 9.30 2.85
C HIS A 111 19.39 8.33 1.90
N CYS A 112 20.53 7.78 2.31
CA CYS A 112 21.24 6.76 1.53
C CYS A 112 20.43 5.47 1.41
N ILE A 113 19.77 5.05 2.50
CA ILE A 113 18.87 3.88 2.51
C ILE A 113 17.68 4.12 1.57
N GLU A 114 17.01 5.27 1.69
CA GLU A 114 15.86 5.57 0.83
C GLU A 114 16.25 5.71 -0.64
N PHE A 115 17.41 6.33 -0.94
CA PHE A 115 17.95 6.40 -2.29
C PHE A 115 18.24 5.01 -2.86
N ALA A 116 18.87 4.12 -2.09
CA ALA A 116 19.15 2.76 -2.53
C ALA A 116 17.85 1.97 -2.80
N LYS A 117 16.81 2.16 -1.98
CA LYS A 117 15.52 1.49 -2.15
C LYS A 117 14.72 2.06 -3.34
N GLN A 118 14.50 3.36 -3.38
CA GLN A 118 13.66 3.99 -4.40
C GLN A 118 14.41 4.14 -5.73
N SER A 119 15.53 4.86 -5.74
CA SER A 119 16.22 5.25 -6.97
C SER A 119 17.07 4.14 -7.59
N TYR A 120 17.54 3.18 -6.79
CA TYR A 120 18.37 2.09 -7.33
C TYR A 120 17.54 0.82 -7.49
N PHE A 121 17.00 0.29 -6.38
CA PHE A 121 16.36 -1.00 -6.39
C PHE A 121 15.06 -0.99 -7.22
N SER A 122 14.13 -0.09 -6.88
CA SER A 122 12.83 -0.03 -7.58
C SER A 122 13.03 0.26 -9.08
N ASP A 123 13.98 1.13 -9.42
CA ASP A 123 14.29 1.47 -10.80
C ASP A 123 14.85 0.30 -11.62
N HIS A 124 15.84 -0.42 -11.08
CA HIS A 124 16.56 -1.45 -11.84
C HIS A 124 15.93 -2.84 -11.74
N PHE A 125 15.16 -3.12 -10.68
CA PHE A 125 14.63 -4.46 -10.42
C PHE A 125 13.10 -4.54 -10.44
N GLU A 126 12.38 -3.43 -10.48
CA GLU A 126 10.92 -3.42 -10.64
C GLU A 126 10.53 -2.70 -11.93
N PHE A 127 10.86 -1.42 -12.04
CA PHE A 127 10.49 -0.59 -13.19
C PHE A 127 11.16 -1.07 -14.48
N GLY A 128 12.50 -1.19 -14.50
CA GLY A 128 13.25 -1.61 -15.68
C GLY A 128 12.79 -2.95 -16.27
N PRO A 129 12.72 -4.03 -15.47
CA PRO A 129 12.18 -5.31 -15.92
C PRO A 129 10.74 -5.21 -16.40
N GLY A 130 9.87 -4.46 -15.70
CA GLY A 130 8.50 -4.23 -16.14
C GLY A 130 8.40 -3.56 -17.51
N GLN A 131 9.21 -2.51 -17.73
CA GLN A 131 9.27 -1.82 -19.04
C GLN A 131 9.80 -2.74 -20.14
N TYR A 132 10.83 -3.54 -19.85
CA TYR A 132 11.38 -4.51 -20.79
C TYR A 132 10.36 -5.60 -21.16
N GLU A 133 9.63 -6.14 -20.18
CA GLU A 133 8.59 -7.15 -20.43
C GLU A 133 7.42 -6.58 -21.25
N THR A 134 6.96 -5.35 -20.96
CA THR A 134 5.95 -4.70 -21.80
C THR A 134 6.47 -4.52 -23.22
N PHE A 135 7.69 -3.98 -23.39
CA PHE A 135 8.30 -3.79 -24.72
C PHE A 135 8.42 -5.09 -25.51
N ARG A 136 8.86 -6.18 -24.86
CA ARG A 136 9.05 -7.48 -25.49
C ARG A 136 7.73 -8.15 -25.88
N ASN A 137 6.71 -8.07 -25.03
CA ASN A 137 5.43 -8.75 -25.24
C ASN A 137 4.46 -7.94 -26.11
N ASP A 138 4.43 -6.61 -25.94
CA ASP A 138 3.59 -5.68 -26.69
C ASP A 138 4.30 -4.35 -26.93
N MET A 139 5.04 -4.30 -28.04
CA MET A 139 5.81 -3.12 -28.43
C MET A 139 4.92 -1.89 -28.69
N MET A 140 3.70 -2.06 -29.21
CA MET A 140 2.81 -0.94 -29.51
C MET A 140 2.29 -0.30 -28.22
N SER A 141 1.80 -1.13 -27.28
CA SER A 141 1.37 -0.64 -25.97
C SER A 141 2.51 0.02 -25.21
N PHE A 142 3.75 -0.45 -25.35
CA PHE A 142 4.90 0.20 -24.73
C PHE A 142 5.10 1.64 -25.23
N PHE A 143 5.09 1.86 -26.55
CA PHE A 143 5.29 3.20 -27.10
C PHE A 143 4.14 4.16 -26.77
N GLU A 144 2.89 3.67 -26.73
CA GLU A 144 1.75 4.47 -26.26
C GLU A 144 1.92 4.90 -24.79
N GLN A 145 2.34 3.98 -23.92
CA GLN A 145 2.64 4.30 -22.52
C GLN A 145 3.80 5.29 -22.42
N LEU A 146 4.86 5.09 -23.20
CA LEU A 146 6.04 5.95 -23.22
C LEU A 146 5.68 7.40 -23.59
N GLU A 147 4.80 7.61 -24.57
CA GLU A 147 4.33 8.94 -24.97
C GLU A 147 3.56 9.67 -23.85
N SER A 148 2.91 8.92 -22.96
CA SER A 148 2.20 9.48 -21.80
C SER A 148 3.10 9.82 -20.60
N MET A 149 4.34 9.33 -20.58
CA MET A 149 5.30 9.56 -19.48
C MET A 149 5.99 10.93 -19.59
N GLU A 150 6.49 11.44 -18.46
CA GLU A 150 7.36 12.61 -18.47
C GLU A 150 8.71 12.32 -19.15
N HIS A 151 9.34 13.34 -19.76
CA HIS A 151 10.62 13.19 -20.47
C HIS A 151 11.74 12.51 -19.66
N GLY A 152 11.78 12.76 -18.34
CA GLY A 152 12.76 12.12 -17.46
C GLY A 152 12.56 10.60 -17.36
N GLU A 153 11.31 10.16 -17.27
CA GLU A 153 10.93 8.76 -17.22
C GLU A 153 11.08 8.08 -18.58
N GLN A 154 10.71 8.76 -19.68
CA GLN A 154 10.91 8.25 -21.03
C GLN A 154 12.37 7.84 -21.28
N LYS A 155 13.29 8.76 -20.99
CA LYS A 155 14.74 8.50 -21.14
C LYS A 155 15.18 7.33 -20.27
N LYS A 156 14.68 7.25 -19.05
CA LYS A 156 14.99 6.18 -18.10
C LYS A 156 14.50 4.82 -18.59
N SER A 157 13.25 4.71 -19.04
CA SER A 157 12.68 3.48 -19.63
C SER A 157 13.53 2.96 -20.78
N LEU A 158 13.82 3.83 -21.76
CA LEU A 158 14.62 3.45 -22.93
C LEU A 158 16.05 3.03 -22.56
N THR A 159 16.66 3.72 -21.58
CA THR A 159 18.01 3.40 -21.10
C THR A 159 18.05 2.03 -20.43
N LEU A 160 17.06 1.71 -19.59
CA LEU A 160 16.98 0.42 -18.89
C LEU A 160 16.66 -0.72 -19.85
N ILE A 161 15.75 -0.54 -20.81
CA ILE A 161 15.48 -1.56 -21.84
C ILE A 161 16.75 -1.88 -22.62
N LYS A 162 17.49 -0.85 -23.04
CA LYS A 162 18.78 -1.04 -23.72
C LYS A 162 19.74 -1.87 -22.86
N LEU A 163 19.86 -1.54 -21.57
CA LEU A 163 20.70 -2.28 -20.63
C LEU A 163 20.33 -3.78 -20.59
N PHE A 164 19.04 -4.12 -20.53
CA PHE A 164 18.60 -5.52 -20.54
C PHE A 164 18.90 -6.23 -21.86
N ILE A 165 18.72 -5.56 -23.00
CA ILE A 165 19.05 -6.11 -24.31
C ILE A 165 20.56 -6.38 -24.42
N ASP A 166 21.38 -5.44 -23.95
CA ASP A 166 22.84 -5.58 -24.00
C ASP A 166 23.32 -6.73 -23.09
N LEU A 167 22.74 -6.87 -21.88
CA LEU A 167 23.01 -8.02 -21.00
C LEU A 167 22.64 -9.37 -21.61
N GLN A 168 21.55 -9.43 -22.38
CA GLN A 168 21.17 -10.66 -23.10
C GLN A 168 22.18 -11.01 -24.19
N LYS A 169 22.62 -10.03 -24.98
CA LYS A 169 23.64 -10.24 -26.01
C LYS A 169 24.96 -10.74 -25.45
N GLU A 170 25.37 -10.23 -24.29
CA GLU A 170 26.58 -10.70 -23.61
C GLU A 170 26.47 -12.14 -23.11
N ASN A 171 25.26 -12.57 -22.72
CA ASN A 171 25.00 -13.94 -22.29
C ASN A 171 24.83 -14.92 -23.47
N ASP A 172 24.21 -14.49 -24.57
CA ASP A 172 24.05 -15.30 -25.79
C ASP A 172 25.35 -15.43 -26.60
N GLY A 173 26.35 -14.58 -26.30
CA GLY A 173 27.70 -14.61 -26.88
C GLY A 173 28.70 -15.51 -26.17
N LYS A 174 28.27 -16.31 -25.18
CA LYS A 174 29.04 -17.38 -24.53
C LYS A 174 28.40 -18.74 -24.79
#